data_AF-A0A3P8UE31-F1
#
_entry.id   AF-A0A3P8UE31-F1
#
_cell.length_a   1.000
_cell.length_b   1.000
_cell.length_c   1.000
_cell.angle_alpha   90.00
_cell.angle_beta   90.00
_cell.angle_gamma   90.00
#
_symmetry.space_group_name_H-M   'P 1'
#
loop_
_entity.id
_entity.type
_entity.pdbx_description
1 polymer ?
#
loop_
_entity_poly.entity_id
_entity_poly.type
_entity_poly.pdbx_seq_one_letter_code
_entity_poly.pdbx_strand_id
1 'polypeptide(L)'
;MAETGKGVTAGKLAINVQKRLSRAQEKVLQKLGKADETRDAAFEEMVAKFNKQTAEGSKLQKDLKAYVLAVKAMHDASRRLQDCLADMYEPEWFGKEEVNALAEDTDTLWLDYQQSITEKCLTCMDTYMIKFPDIKARIAKRDRKMVDFDSARHHFSSLQKGKKKDEAKIAKPAALLEMAAPSWAQGLISAHQVAQTNLSYNQAEEELGRAQKIFEELNVELQDELPVLWDSRVGVYVNTFQSLAGHQEKFHGEMSKLSQNLTDIMTKLEEQRQINDEANHSDSACSAPKKPGPPASRPPRRSTTSSPEENQHFGVFEDEASVFDTNPDCSTAATQQSAVTNGSGSDLPPGFLYKVKATHDYAATDGDELELKIGDVVLVVAFDNPDEQDDGWLLGFKEIHWMQKKDISAKGVFPENFTQKV
;
A
#
# COMPACT_ATOMS: atom_id res chain seq x y z
N MET A 1 7.52 -35.08 -29.11
CA MET A 1 6.64 -34.00 -29.62
C MET A 1 7.11 -32.71 -29.01
N ALA A 2 7.29 -31.65 -29.79
CA ALA A 2 7.69 -30.34 -29.27
C ALA A 2 6.49 -29.39 -29.39
N GLU A 3 6.02 -28.85 -28.25
CA GLU A 3 4.98 -27.83 -28.27
C GLU A 3 5.61 -26.48 -28.66
N THR A 4 5.12 -25.92 -29.77
CA THR A 4 5.48 -24.57 -30.21
C THR A 4 4.78 -23.54 -29.32
N GLY A 5 5.55 -22.76 -28.56
CA GLY A 5 5.02 -21.67 -27.74
C GLY A 5 4.24 -20.63 -28.56
N LYS A 6 3.16 -20.11 -27.99
CA LYS A 6 2.34 -19.05 -28.59
C LYS A 6 3.13 -17.73 -28.62
N GLY A 7 3.74 -17.41 -29.76
CA GLY A 7 4.37 -16.11 -29.98
C GLY A 7 3.32 -15.01 -30.19
N VAL A 8 3.53 -13.85 -29.56
CA VAL A 8 2.75 -12.63 -29.82
C VAL A 8 2.89 -12.27 -31.30
N THR A 9 1.77 -12.15 -32.02
CA THR A 9 1.79 -11.80 -33.44
C THR A 9 2.10 -10.31 -33.62
N ALA A 10 3.18 -10.00 -34.34
CA ALA A 10 3.66 -8.64 -34.57
C ALA A 10 2.59 -7.66 -35.11
N GLY A 11 1.55 -8.15 -35.81
CA GLY A 11 0.41 -7.36 -36.23
C GLY A 11 -0.43 -6.78 -35.09
N LYS A 12 -0.61 -7.49 -33.96
CA LYS A 12 -1.33 -6.96 -32.79
C LYS A 12 -0.56 -5.83 -32.12
N LEU A 13 0.76 -6.01 -31.97
CA LEU A 13 1.67 -4.99 -31.45
C LEU A 13 1.61 -3.71 -32.31
N ALA A 14 1.65 -3.85 -33.64
CA ALA A 14 1.51 -2.73 -34.55
C ALA A 14 0.16 -2.00 -34.39
N ILE A 15 -0.96 -2.73 -34.25
CA ILE A 15 -2.30 -2.15 -34.01
C ILE A 15 -2.36 -1.41 -32.67
N ASN A 16 -1.75 -1.94 -31.60
CA ASN A 16 -1.75 -1.28 -30.29
C ASN A 16 -0.86 -0.02 -30.28
N VAL A 17 0.30 -0.05 -30.93
CA VAL A 17 1.15 1.13 -31.15
C VAL A 17 0.42 2.18 -32.00
N GLN A 18 -0.30 1.76 -33.06
CA GLN A 18 -1.12 2.65 -33.87
C GLN A 18 -2.22 3.32 -33.04
N LYS A 19 -2.96 2.58 -32.21
CA LYS A 19 -3.97 3.16 -31.29
C LYS A 19 -3.35 4.16 -30.31
N ARG A 20 -2.18 3.85 -29.74
CA ARG A 20 -1.44 4.75 -28.84
C ARG A 20 -1.04 6.06 -29.55
N LEU A 21 -0.55 5.98 -30.78
CA LEU A 21 -0.27 7.15 -31.63
C LEU A 21 -1.55 7.96 -31.93
N SER A 22 -2.65 7.31 -32.29
CA SER A 22 -3.93 7.98 -32.53
C SER A 22 -4.44 8.73 -31.28
N ARG A 23 -4.37 8.13 -30.09
CA ARG A 23 -4.72 8.80 -28.82
C ARG A 23 -3.87 10.03 -28.54
N ALA A 24 -2.55 9.92 -28.76
CA ALA A 24 -1.64 11.04 -28.57
C ALA A 24 -1.94 12.18 -29.55
N GLN A 25 -2.22 11.85 -30.81
CA GLN A 25 -2.63 12.80 -31.85
C GLN A 25 -3.97 13.47 -31.48
N GLU A 26 -4.97 12.72 -31.02
CA GLU A 26 -6.28 13.25 -30.64
C GLU A 26 -6.19 14.20 -29.45
N LYS A 27 -5.48 13.82 -28.38
CA LYS A 27 -5.22 14.70 -27.22
C LYS A 27 -4.52 16.01 -27.61
N VAL A 28 -3.65 15.98 -28.63
CA VAL A 28 -3.00 17.20 -29.17
C VAL A 28 -3.99 18.02 -30.01
N LEU A 29 -4.85 17.39 -30.82
CA LEU A 29 -5.88 18.09 -31.58
C LEU A 29 -6.91 18.78 -30.67
N GLN A 30 -7.35 18.11 -29.61
CA GLN A 30 -8.24 18.66 -28.57
C GLN A 30 -7.60 19.88 -27.89
N LYS A 31 -6.35 19.75 -27.39
CA LYS A 31 -5.59 20.87 -26.78
C LYS A 31 -5.36 22.05 -27.72
N LEU A 32 -5.36 21.83 -29.04
CA LEU A 32 -5.23 22.88 -30.06
C LEU A 32 -6.59 23.44 -30.54
N GLY A 33 -7.72 23.01 -29.97
CA GLY A 33 -9.06 23.41 -30.39
C GLY A 33 -9.43 22.96 -31.80
N LYS A 34 -8.80 21.87 -32.30
CA LYS A 34 -8.98 21.32 -33.65
C LYS A 34 -9.86 20.06 -33.69
N ALA A 35 -10.19 19.50 -32.55
CA ALA A 35 -11.16 18.43 -32.37
C ALA A 35 -12.00 18.70 -31.11
N ASP A 36 -13.27 18.32 -31.12
CA ASP A 36 -14.17 18.45 -29.96
C ASP A 36 -13.88 17.34 -28.95
N GLU A 37 -13.58 17.75 -27.71
CA GLU A 37 -13.40 16.87 -26.55
C GLU A 37 -14.76 16.51 -25.93
N THR A 38 -14.99 15.23 -25.66
CA THR A 38 -16.15 14.80 -24.88
C THR A 38 -15.89 15.09 -23.39
N ARG A 39 -16.56 16.10 -22.83
CA ARG A 39 -16.41 16.51 -21.42
C ARG A 39 -17.56 16.02 -20.57
N ASP A 40 -17.24 15.32 -19.48
CA ASP A 40 -18.21 14.74 -18.54
C ASP A 40 -17.92 15.26 -17.11
N ALA A 41 -18.44 16.46 -16.83
CA ALA A 41 -18.23 17.13 -15.56
C ALA A 41 -18.80 16.35 -14.34
N ALA A 42 -19.82 15.51 -14.56
CA ALA A 42 -20.38 14.67 -13.52
C ALA A 42 -19.42 13.52 -13.17
N PHE A 43 -18.83 12.88 -14.19
CA PHE A 43 -17.81 11.87 -13.99
C PHE A 43 -16.52 12.45 -13.41
N GLU A 44 -16.09 13.64 -13.83
CA GLU A 44 -14.97 14.38 -13.21
C GLU A 44 -15.19 14.59 -11.70
N GLU A 45 -16.41 14.93 -11.26
CA GLU A 45 -16.73 15.06 -9.82
C GLU A 45 -16.69 13.71 -9.09
N MET A 46 -17.18 12.63 -9.73
CA MET A 46 -17.10 11.27 -9.16
C MET A 46 -15.65 10.79 -9.01
N VAL A 47 -14.78 11.07 -9.99
CA VAL A 47 -13.34 10.77 -9.91
C VAL A 47 -12.64 11.63 -8.85
N ALA A 48 -13.05 12.89 -8.67
CA ALA A 48 -12.53 13.73 -7.58
C ALA A 48 -12.90 13.18 -6.19
N LYS A 49 -14.16 12.73 -6.01
CA LYS A 49 -14.63 12.04 -4.79
C LYS A 49 -13.85 10.74 -4.55
N PHE A 50 -13.70 9.90 -5.58
CA PHE A 50 -12.92 8.67 -5.52
C PHE A 50 -11.47 8.89 -5.08
N ASN A 51 -10.78 9.87 -5.67
CA ASN A 51 -9.40 10.19 -5.32
C ASN A 51 -9.28 10.69 -3.87
N LYS A 52 -10.20 11.57 -3.43
CA LYS A 52 -10.27 12.02 -2.04
C LYS A 52 -10.46 10.84 -1.07
N GLN A 53 -11.42 9.98 -1.36
CA GLN A 53 -11.76 8.80 -0.57
C GLN A 53 -10.58 7.81 -0.49
N THR A 54 -9.88 7.60 -1.60
CA THR A 54 -8.66 6.78 -1.66
C THR A 54 -7.59 7.32 -0.73
N ALA A 55 -7.35 8.65 -0.76
CA ALA A 55 -6.33 9.30 0.07
C ALA A 55 -6.68 9.26 1.57
N GLU A 56 -7.93 9.57 1.93
CA GLU A 56 -8.42 9.53 3.31
C GLU A 56 -8.40 8.10 3.87
N GLY A 57 -8.86 7.11 3.10
CA GLY A 57 -8.81 5.70 3.48
C GLY A 57 -7.40 5.15 3.64
N SER A 58 -6.49 5.49 2.71
CA SER A 58 -5.06 5.10 2.78
C SER A 58 -4.37 5.69 4.01
N LYS A 59 -4.69 6.95 4.35
CA LYS A 59 -4.18 7.61 5.55
C LYS A 59 -4.69 6.87 6.81
N LEU A 60 -5.99 6.64 6.92
CA LEU A 60 -6.58 5.93 8.06
C LEU A 60 -6.01 4.52 8.22
N GLN A 61 -5.84 3.78 7.13
CA GLN A 61 -5.23 2.45 7.11
C GLN A 61 -3.78 2.50 7.64
N LYS A 62 -2.97 3.49 7.23
CA LYS A 62 -1.61 3.69 7.72
C LYS A 62 -1.58 4.04 9.21
N ASP A 63 -2.42 4.98 9.63
CA ASP A 63 -2.47 5.46 11.01
C ASP A 63 -2.96 4.34 11.96
N LEU A 64 -3.91 3.50 11.51
CA LEU A 64 -4.36 2.31 12.25
C LEU A 64 -3.27 1.22 12.32
N LYS A 65 -2.48 0.99 11.26
CA LYS A 65 -1.30 0.10 11.32
C LYS A 65 -0.27 0.61 12.33
N ALA A 66 0.00 1.92 12.36
CA ALA A 66 0.87 2.54 13.36
C ALA A 66 0.32 2.39 14.79
N TYR A 67 -1.00 2.53 14.97
CA TYR A 67 -1.66 2.31 16.26
C TYR A 67 -1.48 0.86 16.77
N VAL A 68 -1.69 -0.16 15.91
CA VAL A 68 -1.45 -1.56 16.27
C VAL A 68 0.00 -1.82 16.68
N LEU A 69 0.97 -1.19 16.02
CA LEU A 69 2.39 -1.28 16.40
C LEU A 69 2.67 -0.60 17.76
N ALA A 70 2.02 0.54 18.06
CA ALA A 70 2.16 1.20 19.35
C ALA A 70 1.56 0.36 20.50
N VAL A 71 0.42 -0.32 20.27
CA VAL A 71 -0.17 -1.27 21.24
C VAL A 71 0.78 -2.43 21.51
N LYS A 72 1.45 -2.98 20.48
CA LYS A 72 2.48 -4.02 20.64
C LYS A 72 3.66 -3.55 21.48
N ALA A 73 4.21 -2.37 21.17
CA ALA A 73 5.31 -1.80 21.93
C ALA A 73 4.95 -1.52 23.41
N MET A 74 3.70 -1.12 23.67
CA MET A 74 3.18 -0.93 25.03
C MET A 74 3.04 -2.27 25.79
N HIS A 75 2.54 -3.32 25.13
CA HIS A 75 2.49 -4.67 25.69
C HIS A 75 3.87 -5.19 26.06
N ASP A 76 4.85 -5.08 25.16
CA ASP A 76 6.22 -5.52 25.43
C ASP A 76 6.88 -4.73 26.57
N ALA A 77 6.54 -3.45 26.74
CA ALA A 77 6.97 -2.65 27.89
C ALA A 77 6.27 -3.05 29.20
N SER A 78 4.96 -3.31 29.14
CA SER A 78 4.16 -3.81 30.27
C SER A 78 4.67 -5.16 30.76
N ARG A 79 4.96 -6.10 29.85
CA ARG A 79 5.48 -7.43 30.19
C ARG A 79 6.83 -7.33 30.91
N ARG A 80 7.81 -6.61 30.34
CA ARG A 80 9.13 -6.41 30.98
C ARG A 80 9.05 -5.80 32.38
N LEU A 81 8.07 -4.93 32.64
CA LEU A 81 7.85 -4.35 33.96
C LEU A 81 7.27 -5.38 34.95
N GLN A 82 6.37 -6.25 34.48
CA GLN A 82 5.79 -7.34 35.27
C GLN A 82 6.78 -8.47 35.52
N ASP A 83 7.59 -8.83 34.52
CA ASP A 83 8.70 -9.79 34.65
C ASP A 83 9.68 -9.34 35.76
N CYS A 84 10.09 -8.06 35.70
CA CYS A 84 10.95 -7.45 36.73
C CYS A 84 10.34 -7.51 38.13
N LEU A 85 9.03 -7.24 38.25
CA LEU A 85 8.33 -7.38 39.53
C LEU A 85 8.31 -8.84 40.00
N ALA A 86 7.98 -9.79 39.12
CA ALA A 86 7.90 -11.21 39.43
C ALA A 86 9.25 -11.80 39.85
N ASP A 87 10.34 -11.39 39.19
CA ASP A 87 11.72 -11.77 39.55
C ASP A 87 12.15 -11.21 40.92
N MET A 88 11.72 -10.00 41.27
CA MET A 88 12.01 -9.36 42.55
C MET A 88 11.12 -9.85 43.71
N TYR A 89 9.99 -10.50 43.43
CA TYR A 89 9.03 -10.92 44.45
C TYR A 89 9.47 -12.24 45.11
N GLU A 90 9.83 -12.20 46.38
CA GLU A 90 10.34 -13.38 47.11
C GLU A 90 9.24 -14.46 47.28
N PRO A 91 9.58 -15.77 47.26
CA PRO A 91 8.61 -16.86 47.39
C PRO A 91 7.76 -16.86 48.68
N GLU A 92 8.30 -16.31 49.77
CA GLU A 92 7.67 -16.21 51.09
C GLU A 92 6.78 -14.97 51.29
N TRP A 93 6.78 -14.05 50.32
CA TRP A 93 5.96 -12.84 50.38
C TRP A 93 4.48 -13.17 50.10
N PHE A 94 3.59 -12.51 50.83
CA PHE A 94 2.15 -12.62 50.64
C PHE A 94 1.79 -12.36 49.17
N GLY A 95 0.98 -13.22 48.57
CA GLY A 95 0.47 -12.99 47.22
C GLY A 95 1.40 -13.41 46.07
N LYS A 96 2.47 -14.16 46.31
CA LYS A 96 3.43 -14.55 45.26
C LYS A 96 2.78 -15.29 44.08
N GLU A 97 1.91 -16.26 44.34
CA GLU A 97 1.22 -17.01 43.29
C GLU A 97 0.23 -16.09 42.54
N GLU A 98 -0.43 -15.19 43.26
CA GLU A 98 -1.35 -14.21 42.71
C GLU A 98 -0.65 -13.14 41.85
N VAL A 99 0.58 -12.71 42.18
CA VAL A 99 1.40 -11.81 41.33
C VAL A 99 1.79 -12.50 40.04
N ASN A 100 2.20 -13.77 40.09
CA ASN A 100 2.53 -14.54 38.90
C ASN A 100 1.28 -14.72 37.99
N ALA A 101 0.15 -15.12 38.58
CA ALA A 101 -1.12 -15.25 37.85
C ALA A 101 -1.57 -13.91 37.23
N LEU A 102 -1.37 -12.79 37.94
CA LEU A 102 -1.70 -11.46 37.42
C LEU A 102 -0.86 -11.08 36.19
N ALA A 103 0.41 -11.49 36.13
CA ALA A 103 1.25 -11.28 34.96
C ALA A 103 0.75 -12.10 33.76
N GLU A 104 0.39 -13.37 33.97
CA GLU A 104 -0.20 -14.23 32.92
C GLU A 104 -1.56 -13.70 32.41
N ASP A 105 -2.44 -13.26 33.32
CA ASP A 105 -3.72 -12.63 32.98
C ASP A 105 -3.53 -11.32 32.20
N THR A 106 -2.52 -10.53 32.57
CA THR A 106 -2.19 -9.28 31.88
C THR A 106 -1.66 -9.53 30.47
N ASP A 107 -0.74 -10.48 30.30
CA ASP A 107 -0.21 -10.85 28.98
C ASP A 107 -1.33 -11.36 28.05
N THR A 108 -2.19 -12.24 28.58
CA THR A 108 -3.38 -12.76 27.89
C THR A 108 -4.30 -11.63 27.45
N LEU A 109 -4.61 -10.68 28.33
CA LEU A 109 -5.49 -9.55 28.02
C LEU A 109 -4.91 -8.62 26.94
N TRP A 110 -3.59 -8.41 26.93
CA TRP A 110 -2.91 -7.68 25.86
C TRP A 110 -2.94 -8.42 24.52
N LEU A 111 -2.72 -9.74 24.50
CA LEU A 111 -2.79 -10.56 23.29
C LEU A 111 -4.20 -10.54 22.67
N ASP A 112 -5.22 -10.78 23.49
CA ASP A 112 -6.64 -10.71 23.10
C ASP A 112 -6.97 -9.35 22.48
N TYR A 113 -6.50 -8.26 23.09
CA TYR A 113 -6.73 -6.90 22.61
C TYR A 113 -6.03 -6.64 21.27
N GLN A 114 -4.75 -7.04 21.14
CA GLN A 114 -4.00 -6.94 19.88
C GLN A 114 -4.64 -7.71 18.74
N GLN A 115 -5.07 -8.95 18.98
CA GLN A 115 -5.77 -9.76 18.00
C GLN A 115 -7.09 -9.08 17.61
N SER A 116 -7.85 -8.60 18.59
CA SER A 116 -9.14 -7.92 18.35
C SER A 116 -9.01 -6.66 17.49
N ILE A 117 -8.08 -5.75 17.79
CA ILE A 117 -7.89 -4.55 16.96
C ILE A 117 -7.35 -4.89 15.57
N THR A 118 -6.55 -5.95 15.44
CA THR A 118 -6.03 -6.42 14.14
C THR A 118 -7.17 -6.99 13.29
N GLU A 119 -7.90 -7.97 13.79
CA GLU A 119 -8.95 -8.65 13.02
C GLU A 119 -10.21 -7.81 12.83
N LYS A 120 -10.64 -7.04 13.83
CA LYS A 120 -11.95 -6.37 13.83
C LYS A 120 -11.89 -4.91 13.41
N CYS A 121 -10.71 -4.30 13.35
CA CYS A 121 -10.53 -2.92 12.89
C CYS A 121 -9.62 -2.86 11.65
N LEU A 122 -8.41 -3.42 11.75
CA LEU A 122 -7.43 -3.31 10.67
C LEU A 122 -7.85 -4.10 9.41
N THR A 123 -8.29 -5.35 9.57
CA THR A 123 -8.81 -6.15 8.43
C THR A 123 -10.00 -5.48 7.75
N CYS A 124 -10.88 -4.79 8.50
CA CYS A 124 -12.00 -4.04 7.90
C CYS A 124 -11.50 -2.95 6.94
N MET A 125 -10.49 -2.17 7.37
CA MET A 125 -9.85 -1.17 6.51
C MET A 125 -9.06 -1.77 5.36
N ASP A 126 -8.33 -2.87 5.56
CA ASP A 126 -7.62 -3.56 4.47
C ASP A 126 -8.60 -4.10 3.40
N THR A 127 -9.70 -4.75 3.80
CA THR A 127 -10.76 -5.23 2.89
C THR A 127 -11.52 -4.10 2.18
N TYR A 128 -11.57 -2.91 2.78
CA TYR A 128 -12.10 -1.73 2.11
C TYR A 128 -11.12 -1.19 1.06
N MET A 129 -9.85 -1.03 1.43
CA MET A 129 -8.82 -0.44 0.58
C MET A 129 -8.47 -1.31 -0.64
N ILE A 130 -8.65 -2.64 -0.56
CA ILE A 130 -8.38 -3.56 -1.69
C ILE A 130 -9.25 -3.30 -2.94
N LYS A 131 -10.38 -2.58 -2.80
CA LYS A 131 -11.29 -2.26 -3.92
C LYS A 131 -10.78 -1.14 -4.84
N PHE A 132 -9.93 -0.25 -4.30
CA PHE A 132 -9.54 0.97 -5.01
C PHE A 132 -8.58 0.74 -6.20
N PRO A 133 -7.60 -0.19 -6.17
CA PRO A 133 -6.71 -0.44 -7.32
C PRO A 133 -7.44 -0.82 -8.60
N ASP A 134 -8.39 -1.77 -8.54
CA ASP A 134 -9.20 -2.20 -9.70
C ASP A 134 -10.04 -1.05 -10.26
N ILE A 135 -10.80 -0.35 -9.40
CA ILE A 135 -11.66 0.76 -9.82
C ILE A 135 -10.81 1.89 -10.44
N LYS A 136 -9.61 2.16 -9.90
CA LYS A 136 -8.66 3.12 -10.47
C LYS A 136 -8.17 2.69 -11.86
N ALA A 137 -7.86 1.40 -12.05
CA ALA A 137 -7.47 0.86 -13.35
C ALA A 137 -8.63 0.94 -14.37
N ARG A 138 -9.87 0.68 -13.93
CA ARG A 138 -11.07 0.84 -14.77
C ARG A 138 -11.36 2.29 -15.14
N ILE A 139 -11.19 3.26 -14.23
CA ILE A 139 -11.24 4.70 -14.56
C ILE A 139 -10.22 5.05 -15.65
N ALA A 140 -8.95 4.67 -15.47
CA ALA A 140 -7.91 4.91 -16.48
C ALA A 140 -8.20 4.21 -17.83
N LYS A 141 -8.80 3.02 -17.81
CA LYS A 141 -9.26 2.29 -19.00
C LYS A 141 -10.40 3.05 -19.70
N ARG A 142 -11.40 3.54 -18.94
CA ARG A 142 -12.52 4.34 -19.45
C ARG A 142 -12.04 5.64 -20.11
N ASP A 143 -11.10 6.36 -19.51
CA ASP A 143 -10.53 7.58 -20.10
C ASP A 143 -9.72 7.28 -21.38
N ARG A 144 -8.97 6.17 -21.42
CA ARG A 144 -8.34 5.68 -22.66
C ARG A 144 -9.36 5.34 -23.75
N LYS A 145 -10.56 4.85 -23.38
CA LYS A 145 -11.64 4.51 -24.31
C LYS A 145 -12.46 5.71 -24.79
N MET A 146 -12.60 6.74 -23.96
CA MET A 146 -13.16 8.03 -24.36
C MET A 146 -12.36 8.65 -25.51
N VAL A 147 -11.03 8.60 -25.42
CA VAL A 147 -10.12 9.09 -26.48
C VAL A 147 -10.12 8.18 -27.71
N ASP A 148 -10.18 6.84 -27.55
CA ASP A 148 -10.36 5.92 -28.68
C ASP A 148 -11.68 6.24 -29.44
N PHE A 149 -12.77 6.56 -28.73
CA PHE A 149 -14.06 6.94 -29.30
C PHE A 149 -14.05 8.32 -29.98
N ASP A 150 -13.52 9.36 -29.33
CA ASP A 150 -13.38 10.70 -29.91
C ASP A 150 -12.57 10.65 -31.22
N SER A 151 -11.48 9.86 -31.25
CA SER A 151 -10.65 9.71 -32.45
C SER A 151 -11.36 8.97 -33.58
N ALA A 152 -12.11 7.89 -33.27
CA ALA A 152 -12.93 7.19 -34.26
C ALA A 152 -14.06 8.10 -34.81
N ARG A 153 -14.69 8.91 -33.94
CA ARG A 153 -15.72 9.90 -34.29
C ARG A 153 -15.17 10.97 -35.22
N HIS A 154 -13.98 11.49 -34.92
CA HIS A 154 -13.29 12.45 -35.75
C HIS A 154 -12.89 11.85 -37.10
N HIS A 155 -12.34 10.62 -37.13
CA HIS A 155 -12.00 9.92 -38.36
C HIS A 155 -13.22 9.71 -39.28
N PHE A 156 -14.32 9.17 -38.73
CA PHE A 156 -15.57 8.97 -39.47
C PHE A 156 -16.15 10.30 -40.01
N SER A 157 -16.17 11.37 -39.19
CA SER A 157 -16.59 12.70 -39.62
C SER A 157 -15.70 13.26 -40.74
N SER A 158 -14.39 13.00 -40.69
CA SER A 158 -13.43 13.41 -41.71
C SER A 158 -13.67 12.69 -43.04
N LEU A 159 -13.98 11.40 -43.03
CA LEU A 159 -14.34 10.62 -44.23
C LEU A 159 -15.68 11.08 -44.82
N GLN A 160 -16.67 11.36 -43.98
CA GLN A 160 -17.98 11.83 -44.42
C GLN A 160 -17.92 13.23 -45.06
N LYS A 161 -17.10 14.14 -44.51
CA LYS A 161 -16.80 15.45 -45.12
C LYS A 161 -15.88 15.31 -46.35
N GLY A 162 -14.94 14.37 -46.30
CA GLY A 162 -14.00 14.03 -47.35
C GLY A 162 -14.69 13.52 -48.60
N LYS A 163 -15.72 12.66 -48.48
CA LYS A 163 -16.48 12.08 -49.60
C LYS A 163 -16.86 13.11 -50.67
N LYS A 164 -17.42 14.26 -50.26
CA LYS A 164 -17.79 15.37 -51.16
C LYS A 164 -16.60 16.13 -51.76
N LYS A 165 -15.49 16.25 -51.02
CA LYS A 165 -14.31 17.04 -51.41
C LYS A 165 -13.35 16.24 -52.29
N ASP A 166 -13.24 14.95 -52.03
CA ASP A 166 -12.38 14.07 -52.80
C ASP A 166 -13.07 13.62 -54.08
N GLU A 167 -14.40 13.37 -54.13
CA GLU A 167 -15.16 13.25 -55.40
C GLU A 167 -14.74 14.31 -56.43
N ALA A 168 -14.75 15.59 -56.02
CA ALA A 168 -14.38 16.71 -56.87
C ALA A 168 -12.90 16.71 -57.33
N LYS A 169 -12.00 16.08 -56.58
CA LYS A 169 -10.57 15.96 -56.93
C LYS A 169 -10.27 14.72 -57.78
N ILE A 170 -10.83 13.56 -57.42
CA ILE A 170 -10.61 12.31 -58.17
C ILE A 170 -11.42 12.28 -59.47
N ALA A 171 -12.48 13.08 -59.63
CA ALA A 171 -13.26 13.14 -60.86
C ALA A 171 -12.41 13.34 -62.14
N LYS A 172 -11.39 14.23 -62.11
CA LYS A 172 -10.51 14.45 -63.27
C LYS A 172 -9.57 13.27 -63.56
N PRO A 173 -8.76 12.77 -62.60
CA PRO A 173 -7.96 11.57 -62.80
C PRO A 173 -8.77 10.32 -63.13
N ALA A 174 -9.93 10.12 -62.50
CA ALA A 174 -10.82 8.99 -62.77
C ALA A 174 -11.41 9.06 -64.17
N ALA A 175 -11.89 10.22 -64.63
CA ALA A 175 -12.38 10.39 -66.01
C ALA A 175 -11.27 10.17 -67.05
N LEU A 176 -10.02 10.58 -66.76
CA LEU A 176 -8.88 10.30 -67.64
C LEU A 176 -8.53 8.81 -67.68
N LEU A 177 -8.57 8.12 -66.54
CA LEU A 177 -8.36 6.67 -66.44
C LEU A 177 -9.47 5.90 -67.16
N GLU A 178 -10.72 6.35 -67.04
CA GLU A 178 -11.90 5.78 -67.70
C GLU A 178 -11.84 6.00 -69.22
N MET A 179 -11.46 7.19 -69.69
CA MET A 179 -11.23 7.43 -71.14
C MET A 179 -10.05 6.64 -71.72
N ALA A 180 -9.03 6.34 -70.92
CA ALA A 180 -7.89 5.52 -71.33
C ALA A 180 -8.16 4.00 -71.27
N ALA A 181 -9.18 3.58 -70.52
CA ALA A 181 -9.56 2.18 -70.38
C ALA A 181 -10.43 1.71 -71.56
N PRO A 182 -10.27 0.45 -72.03
CA PRO A 182 -11.21 -0.18 -72.95
C PRO A 182 -12.64 -0.16 -72.38
N SER A 183 -13.65 -0.02 -73.24
CA SER A 183 -15.06 0.10 -72.84
C SER A 183 -15.56 -1.05 -71.96
N TRP A 184 -15.05 -2.27 -72.15
CA TRP A 184 -15.37 -3.43 -71.31
C TRP A 184 -14.82 -3.35 -69.88
N ALA A 185 -13.80 -2.51 -69.64
CA ALA A 185 -13.12 -2.35 -68.36
C ALA A 185 -13.60 -1.13 -67.56
N GLN A 186 -14.19 -0.11 -68.21
CA GLN A 186 -14.67 1.13 -67.57
C GLN A 186 -15.62 0.85 -66.39
N GLY A 187 -16.62 -0.01 -66.60
CA GLY A 187 -17.57 -0.40 -65.54
C GLY A 187 -16.93 -1.12 -64.36
N LEU A 188 -15.85 -1.89 -64.59
CA LEU A 188 -15.11 -2.57 -63.51
C LEU A 188 -14.30 -1.60 -62.67
N ILE A 189 -13.67 -0.60 -63.31
CA ILE A 189 -12.89 0.45 -62.62
C ILE A 189 -13.82 1.31 -61.76
N SER A 190 -14.95 1.76 -62.31
CA SER A 190 -15.94 2.56 -61.60
C SER A 190 -16.53 1.78 -60.40
N ALA A 191 -16.91 0.52 -60.61
CA ALA A 191 -17.40 -0.35 -59.52
C ALA A 191 -16.33 -0.57 -58.42
N HIS A 192 -15.06 -0.74 -58.79
CA HIS A 192 -13.97 -0.89 -57.81
C HIS A 192 -13.76 0.38 -56.97
N GLN A 193 -13.82 1.56 -57.59
CA GLN A 193 -13.70 2.86 -56.90
C GLN A 193 -14.82 3.07 -55.87
N VAL A 194 -16.06 2.74 -56.24
CA VAL A 194 -17.23 2.78 -55.35
C VAL A 194 -17.12 1.73 -54.24
N ALA A 195 -16.63 0.52 -54.55
CA ALA A 195 -16.42 -0.53 -53.55
C ALA A 195 -15.36 -0.15 -52.51
N GLN A 196 -14.21 0.41 -52.93
CA GLN A 196 -13.17 0.87 -52.00
C GLN A 196 -13.66 1.98 -51.06
N THR A 197 -14.36 2.98 -51.61
CA THR A 197 -14.83 4.13 -50.81
C THR A 197 -15.94 3.72 -49.82
N ASN A 198 -16.86 2.84 -50.22
CA ASN A 198 -17.85 2.28 -49.31
C ASN A 198 -17.21 1.33 -48.27
N LEU A 199 -16.20 0.54 -48.64
CA LEU A 199 -15.47 -0.32 -47.69
C LEU A 199 -14.78 0.50 -46.59
N SER A 200 -14.05 1.56 -46.95
CA SER A 200 -13.41 2.46 -45.98
C SER A 200 -14.42 3.18 -45.08
N TYR A 201 -15.58 3.57 -45.62
CA TYR A 201 -16.66 4.17 -44.83
C TYR A 201 -17.24 3.18 -43.82
N ASN A 202 -17.59 1.96 -44.27
CA ASN A 202 -18.14 0.91 -43.41
C ASN A 202 -17.15 0.48 -42.32
N GLN A 203 -15.85 0.43 -42.63
CA GLN A 203 -14.78 0.14 -41.65
C GLN A 203 -14.72 1.21 -40.55
N ALA A 204 -14.75 2.49 -40.92
CA ALA A 204 -14.76 3.59 -39.95
C ALA A 204 -16.06 3.65 -39.14
N GLU A 205 -17.20 3.27 -39.72
CA GLU A 205 -18.49 3.15 -39.02
C GLU A 205 -18.46 2.00 -38.00
N GLU A 206 -17.91 0.84 -38.37
CA GLU A 206 -17.73 -0.30 -37.46
C GLU A 206 -16.72 0.00 -36.34
N GLU A 207 -15.62 0.71 -36.65
CA GLU A 207 -14.67 1.18 -35.63
C GLU A 207 -15.29 2.18 -34.66
N LEU A 208 -16.08 3.14 -35.14
CA LEU A 208 -16.83 4.07 -34.32
C LEU A 208 -17.82 3.34 -33.40
N GLY A 209 -18.63 2.44 -33.95
CA GLY A 209 -19.60 1.66 -33.18
C GLY A 209 -18.95 0.77 -32.12
N ARG A 210 -17.82 0.12 -32.44
CA ARG A 210 -17.03 -0.68 -31.48
C ARG A 210 -16.39 0.18 -30.39
N ALA A 211 -15.82 1.33 -30.74
CA ALA A 211 -15.22 2.24 -29.77
C ALA A 211 -16.28 2.83 -28.82
N GLN A 212 -17.43 3.26 -29.36
CA GLN A 212 -18.56 3.75 -28.58
C GLN A 212 -19.06 2.70 -27.60
N LYS A 213 -19.29 1.46 -28.06
CA LYS A 213 -19.77 0.37 -27.21
C LYS A 213 -18.85 0.12 -26.01
N ILE A 214 -17.55 -0.05 -26.24
CA ILE A 214 -16.58 -0.35 -25.18
C ILE A 214 -16.43 0.82 -24.20
N PHE A 215 -16.53 2.07 -24.69
CA PHE A 215 -16.54 3.24 -23.82
C PHE A 215 -17.79 3.26 -22.95
N GLU A 216 -18.98 3.10 -23.54
CA GLU A 216 -20.26 3.22 -22.82
C GLU A 216 -20.45 2.10 -21.79
N GLU A 217 -20.05 0.86 -22.10
CA GLU A 217 -20.07 -0.27 -21.15
C GLU A 217 -19.27 0.07 -19.88
N LEU A 218 -18.01 0.49 -20.02
CA LEU A 218 -17.17 0.90 -18.89
C LEU A 218 -17.68 2.18 -18.19
N ASN A 219 -18.29 3.09 -18.94
CA ASN A 219 -18.79 4.35 -18.42
C ASN A 219 -20.01 4.11 -17.51
N VAL A 220 -20.97 3.30 -17.95
CA VAL A 220 -22.15 2.92 -17.15
C VAL A 220 -21.75 2.15 -15.89
N GLU A 221 -20.89 1.13 -16.01
CA GLU A 221 -20.38 0.35 -14.87
C GLU A 221 -19.78 1.27 -13.78
N LEU A 222 -18.93 2.23 -14.17
CA LEU A 222 -18.31 3.16 -13.23
C LEU A 222 -19.28 4.22 -12.69
N GLN A 223 -20.27 4.67 -13.48
CA GLN A 223 -21.29 5.60 -13.01
C GLN A 223 -22.22 4.96 -11.97
N ASP A 224 -22.47 3.64 -12.04
CA ASP A 224 -23.20 2.88 -11.03
C ASP A 224 -22.35 2.57 -9.79
N GLU A 225 -21.09 2.17 -9.96
CA GLU A 225 -20.23 1.75 -8.84
C GLU A 225 -19.68 2.90 -8.00
N LEU A 226 -19.26 4.01 -8.61
CA LEU A 226 -18.55 5.09 -7.89
C LEU A 226 -19.41 5.78 -6.80
N PRO A 227 -20.72 6.07 -7.01
CA PRO A 227 -21.58 6.58 -5.95
C PRO A 227 -21.76 5.60 -4.78
N VAL A 228 -21.93 4.30 -5.09
CA VAL A 228 -22.09 3.25 -4.08
C VAL A 228 -20.81 3.08 -3.26
N LEU A 229 -19.63 3.10 -3.91
CA LEU A 229 -18.35 3.11 -3.22
C LEU A 229 -18.22 4.35 -2.34
N TRP A 230 -18.55 5.54 -2.85
CA TRP A 230 -18.50 6.79 -2.09
C TRP A 230 -19.34 6.68 -0.82
N ASP A 231 -20.62 6.31 -0.91
CA ASP A 231 -21.51 6.28 0.26
C ASP A 231 -21.16 5.17 1.27
N SER A 232 -20.54 4.07 0.82
CA SER A 232 -20.03 3.03 1.73
C SER A 232 -18.99 3.54 2.75
N ARG A 233 -18.28 4.65 2.47
CA ARG A 233 -17.26 5.24 3.35
C ARG A 233 -17.77 5.50 4.77
N VAL A 234 -19.01 5.95 4.91
CA VAL A 234 -19.60 6.30 6.21
C VAL A 234 -19.76 5.05 7.07
N GLY A 235 -20.31 3.97 6.49
CA GLY A 235 -20.48 2.69 7.18
C GLY A 235 -19.15 2.07 7.59
N VAL A 236 -18.13 2.14 6.72
CA VAL A 236 -16.78 1.61 7.01
C VAL A 236 -16.11 2.36 8.16
N TYR A 237 -16.13 3.70 8.14
CA TYR A 237 -15.54 4.51 9.21
C TYR A 237 -16.28 4.31 10.55
N VAL A 238 -17.62 4.33 10.52
CA VAL A 238 -18.44 4.08 11.73
C VAL A 238 -18.14 2.70 12.31
N ASN A 239 -18.15 1.64 11.49
CA ASN A 239 -17.85 0.29 11.94
C ASN A 239 -16.43 0.18 12.53
N THR A 240 -15.42 0.70 11.83
CA THR A 240 -14.02 0.66 12.26
C THR A 240 -13.81 1.36 13.61
N PHE A 241 -14.36 2.57 13.79
CA PHE A 241 -14.18 3.32 15.04
C PHE A 241 -15.07 2.82 16.19
N GLN A 242 -16.28 2.33 15.92
CA GLN A 242 -17.11 1.67 16.94
C GLN A 242 -16.46 0.37 17.43
N SER A 243 -15.93 -0.43 16.50
CA SER A 243 -15.17 -1.64 16.81
C SER A 243 -13.94 -1.31 17.65
N LEU A 244 -13.13 -0.31 17.24
CA LEU A 244 -11.94 0.10 17.99
C LEU A 244 -12.29 0.58 19.41
N ALA A 245 -13.29 1.45 19.54
CA ALA A 245 -13.72 1.99 20.82
C ALA A 245 -14.27 0.91 21.76
N GLY A 246 -15.08 -0.03 21.27
CA GLY A 246 -15.62 -1.12 22.09
C GLY A 246 -14.54 -2.09 22.59
N HIS A 247 -13.52 -2.38 21.77
CA HIS A 247 -12.39 -3.21 22.22
C HIS A 247 -11.45 -2.45 23.16
N GLN A 248 -11.26 -1.14 22.96
CA GLN A 248 -10.55 -0.26 23.92
C GLN A 248 -11.26 -0.22 25.28
N GLU A 249 -12.58 -0.02 25.29
CA GLU A 249 -13.40 0.00 26.51
C GLU A 249 -13.30 -1.31 27.27
N LYS A 250 -13.48 -2.45 26.59
CA LYS A 250 -13.32 -3.79 27.18
C LYS A 250 -11.91 -3.97 27.77
N PHE A 251 -10.87 -3.67 26.99
CA PHE A 251 -9.48 -3.82 27.41
C PHE A 251 -9.16 -2.99 28.66
N HIS A 252 -9.47 -1.69 28.66
CA HIS A 252 -9.24 -0.83 29.82
C HIS A 252 -10.09 -1.20 31.03
N GLY A 253 -11.32 -1.68 30.81
CA GLY A 253 -12.20 -2.17 31.87
C GLY A 253 -11.65 -3.39 32.62
N GLU A 254 -11.10 -4.37 31.89
CA GLU A 254 -10.45 -5.54 32.50
C GLU A 254 -9.07 -5.18 33.11
N MET A 255 -8.26 -4.37 32.41
CA MET A 255 -6.94 -3.94 32.89
C MET A 255 -7.02 -3.14 34.21
N SER A 256 -8.10 -2.38 34.39
CA SER A 256 -8.40 -1.68 35.65
C SER A 256 -8.56 -2.64 36.82
N LYS A 257 -9.25 -3.78 36.63
CA LYS A 257 -9.41 -4.81 37.66
C LYS A 257 -8.08 -5.45 38.02
N LEU A 258 -7.25 -5.79 37.03
CA LEU A 258 -5.91 -6.33 37.27
C LEU A 258 -5.02 -5.34 38.04
N SER A 259 -5.12 -4.04 37.70
CA SER A 259 -4.40 -2.96 38.41
C SER A 259 -4.86 -2.79 39.86
N GLN A 260 -6.16 -2.97 40.13
CA GLN A 260 -6.69 -2.97 41.51
C GLN A 260 -6.21 -4.19 42.29
N ASN A 261 -6.26 -5.40 41.69
CA ASN A 261 -5.76 -6.62 42.31
C ASN A 261 -4.29 -6.49 42.72
N LEU A 262 -3.44 -5.90 41.86
CA LEU A 262 -2.05 -5.61 42.20
C LEU A 262 -1.92 -4.70 43.42
N THR A 263 -2.72 -3.63 43.46
CA THR A 263 -2.73 -2.65 44.56
C THR A 263 -3.13 -3.31 45.88
N ASP A 264 -4.12 -4.20 45.85
CA ASP A 264 -4.59 -4.95 47.02
C ASP A 264 -3.52 -5.94 47.52
N ILE A 265 -2.78 -6.61 46.61
CA ILE A 265 -1.66 -7.49 46.97
C ILE A 265 -0.53 -6.69 47.62
N MET A 266 -0.11 -5.57 47.02
CA MET A 266 0.95 -4.70 47.58
C MET A 266 0.57 -4.15 48.97
N THR A 267 -0.71 -3.83 49.18
CA THR A 267 -1.20 -3.38 50.49
C THR A 267 -1.06 -4.48 51.55
N LYS A 268 -1.47 -5.72 51.22
CA LYS A 268 -1.35 -6.87 52.14
C LYS A 268 0.08 -7.31 52.40
N LEU A 269 1.00 -7.11 51.45
CA LEU A 269 2.44 -7.33 51.67
C LEU A 269 2.99 -6.35 52.72
N GLU A 270 2.60 -5.07 52.67
CA GLU A 270 3.01 -4.09 53.68
C GLU A 270 2.37 -4.38 55.06
N GLU A 271 1.12 -4.90 55.09
CA GLU A 271 0.50 -5.41 56.33
C GLU A 271 1.29 -6.60 56.91
N GLN A 272 1.70 -7.58 56.09
CA GLN A 272 2.55 -8.70 56.50
C GLN A 272 3.88 -8.21 57.09
N ARG A 273 4.50 -7.21 56.44
CA ARG A 273 5.75 -6.58 56.88
C ARG A 273 5.60 -5.95 58.28
N GLN A 274 4.53 -5.19 58.51
CA GLN A 274 4.27 -4.54 59.80
C GLN A 274 4.05 -5.54 60.94
N ILE A 275 3.29 -6.62 60.68
CA ILE A 275 3.07 -7.70 61.66
C ILE A 275 4.39 -8.39 62.04
N ASN A 276 5.28 -8.63 61.08
CA ASN A 276 6.60 -9.22 61.33
C ASN A 276 7.51 -8.28 62.14
N ASP A 277 7.49 -6.97 61.88
CA ASP A 277 8.24 -5.98 62.67
C ASP A 277 7.73 -5.92 64.13
N GLU A 278 6.41 -5.91 64.36
CA GLU A 278 5.82 -5.91 65.70
C GLU A 278 6.15 -7.17 66.51
N ALA A 279 6.07 -8.36 65.87
CA ALA A 279 6.43 -9.63 66.51
C ALA A 279 7.88 -9.62 67.01
N ASN A 280 8.83 -9.22 66.15
CA ASN A 280 10.26 -9.14 66.47
C ASN A 280 10.58 -8.13 67.59
N HIS A 281 9.84 -7.02 67.67
CA HIS A 281 9.96 -6.06 68.76
C HIS A 281 9.41 -6.60 70.09
N SER A 282 8.36 -7.43 70.05
CA SER A 282 7.78 -8.04 71.26
C SER A 282 8.72 -9.05 71.94
N ASP A 283 9.40 -9.91 71.17
CA ASP A 283 10.36 -10.89 71.71
C ASP A 283 11.63 -10.21 72.27
N SER A 284 12.05 -9.09 71.67
CA SER A 284 13.18 -8.29 72.17
C SER A 284 12.89 -7.64 73.53
N ALA A 285 11.62 -7.42 73.89
CA ALA A 285 11.25 -6.78 75.16
C ALA A 285 11.50 -7.67 76.41
N CYS A 286 11.78 -8.96 76.23
CA CYS A 286 12.12 -9.88 77.33
C CYS A 286 13.59 -9.80 77.78
N SER A 287 14.49 -9.18 76.97
CA SER A 287 15.92 -9.11 77.29
C SER A 287 16.30 -7.80 78.00
N ALA A 288 16.37 -7.84 79.33
CA ALA A 288 16.74 -6.69 80.15
C ALA A 288 18.15 -6.12 79.80
N PRO A 289 18.31 -4.79 79.65
CA PRO A 289 19.61 -4.19 79.34
C PRO A 289 20.57 -4.28 80.53
N LYS A 290 21.73 -4.91 80.32
CA LYS A 290 22.84 -4.87 81.29
C LYS A 290 23.37 -3.44 81.41
N LYS A 291 23.51 -2.95 82.65
CA LYS A 291 24.00 -1.61 82.97
C LYS A 291 25.42 -1.34 82.41
N PRO A 292 25.71 -0.10 81.98
CA PRO A 292 27.02 0.29 81.45
C PRO A 292 28.08 0.49 82.56
N GLY A 293 29.35 0.31 82.18
CA GLY A 293 30.51 0.68 83.00
C GLY A 293 30.87 2.18 82.93
N PRO A 294 31.74 2.67 83.82
CA PRO A 294 32.02 4.10 83.99
C PRO A 294 32.90 4.72 82.87
N PRO A 295 32.85 6.05 82.68
CA PRO A 295 33.37 6.72 81.48
C PRO A 295 34.86 7.10 81.56
N ALA A 296 35.50 7.21 80.39
CA ALA A 296 36.81 7.83 80.21
C ALA A 296 36.71 9.15 79.41
N SER A 297 37.41 10.17 79.89
CA SER A 297 37.29 11.59 79.57
C SER A 297 37.63 12.03 78.13
N ARG A 298 36.84 12.98 77.57
CA ARG A 298 37.36 14.13 76.76
C ARG A 298 36.34 15.30 76.76
N PRO A 299 36.75 16.59 76.63
CA PRO A 299 35.98 17.72 77.18
C PRO A 299 35.23 18.54 76.07
N PRO A 300 34.82 19.81 76.27
CA PRO A 300 33.41 20.18 76.21
C PRO A 300 32.98 20.83 74.88
N ARG A 301 31.67 20.79 74.62
CA ARG A 301 31.03 21.57 73.54
C ARG A 301 31.22 23.08 73.76
N ARG A 302 31.38 23.82 72.66
CA ARG A 302 31.06 25.26 72.60
C ARG A 302 29.77 25.45 71.82
N SER A 303 28.82 26.14 72.44
CA SER A 303 27.54 26.58 71.84
C SER A 303 27.76 27.69 70.80
N THR A 304 26.90 27.79 69.78
CA THR A 304 25.95 28.93 69.56
C THR A 304 25.28 28.87 68.18
N THR A 305 23.94 29.00 68.19
CA THR A 305 23.06 29.71 67.23
C THR A 305 23.60 30.20 65.87
N SER A 306 22.90 29.87 64.77
CA SER A 306 22.09 30.83 63.95
C SER A 306 21.64 30.23 62.61
N SER A 307 20.35 30.36 62.27
CA SER A 307 19.83 30.35 60.88
C SER A 307 19.95 31.77 60.26
N PRO A 308 19.55 32.04 59.00
CA PRO A 308 19.19 31.16 57.88
C PRO A 308 19.89 31.58 56.54
N GLU A 309 19.30 31.18 55.40
CA GLU A 309 19.31 31.81 54.06
C GLU A 309 19.99 31.09 52.88
N GLU A 310 19.44 31.41 51.71
CA GLU A 310 19.46 30.65 50.45
C GLU A 310 20.73 30.86 49.62
N ASN A 311 21.11 29.87 48.79
CA ASN A 311 21.32 30.17 47.38
C ASN A 311 21.27 28.94 46.44
N GLN A 312 20.36 29.03 45.47
CA GLN A 312 20.55 28.79 44.03
C GLN A 312 21.41 27.61 43.48
N HIS A 313 20.75 26.88 42.56
CA HIS A 313 21.22 26.59 41.19
C HIS A 313 22.26 25.47 40.95
N PHE A 314 21.76 24.35 40.42
CA PHE A 314 22.39 23.50 39.40
C PHE A 314 21.27 23.03 38.45
N GLY A 315 21.48 22.81 37.15
CA GLY A 315 22.74 22.77 36.39
C GLY A 315 22.77 21.50 35.54
N VAL A 316 22.39 21.63 34.26
CA VAL A 316 22.33 20.54 33.27
C VAL A 316 23.69 19.87 33.08
N PHE A 317 23.73 18.56 32.89
CA PHE A 317 24.69 17.91 31.98
C PHE A 317 24.13 16.58 31.43
N GLU A 318 24.18 16.44 30.10
CA GLU A 318 24.13 15.17 29.37
C GLU A 318 25.50 14.46 29.50
N ASP A 319 25.60 13.14 29.31
CA ASP A 319 26.57 12.62 28.32
C ASP A 319 26.32 11.14 27.90
N GLU A 320 26.87 10.86 26.73
CA GLU A 320 26.95 9.67 25.87
C GLU A 320 26.96 8.24 26.43
N ALA A 321 26.24 7.41 25.66
CA ALA A 321 26.61 6.12 25.08
C ALA A 321 27.94 5.41 25.45
N SER A 322 27.85 4.07 25.54
CA SER A 322 28.90 3.19 25.00
C SER A 322 28.32 1.89 24.43
N VAL A 323 28.96 1.37 23.38
CA VAL A 323 28.54 0.19 22.60
C VAL A 323 29.39 -1.02 22.99
N PHE A 324 28.78 -2.21 23.05
CA PHE A 324 29.52 -3.47 22.87
C PHE A 324 28.71 -4.49 22.07
N ASP A 325 29.41 -5.25 21.24
CA ASP A 325 28.88 -6.15 20.22
C ASP A 325 29.62 -7.49 20.31
N THR A 326 28.93 -8.64 20.31
CA THR A 326 29.52 -9.96 20.01
C THR A 326 28.47 -11.03 19.65
N ASN A 327 28.87 -11.96 18.77
CA ASN A 327 28.02 -12.82 17.95
C ASN A 327 27.39 -14.07 18.64
N PRO A 328 26.34 -14.67 18.02
CA PRO A 328 25.68 -15.91 18.45
C PRO A 328 26.20 -17.18 17.74
N ASP A 329 25.83 -18.38 18.23
CA ASP A 329 25.84 -19.62 17.41
C ASP A 329 24.88 -20.74 17.89
N CYS A 330 24.51 -21.61 16.92
CA CYS A 330 24.17 -23.04 17.03
C CYS A 330 22.71 -23.56 17.17
N SER A 331 22.01 -23.59 16.01
CA SER A 331 21.53 -24.80 15.28
C SER A 331 20.48 -25.81 15.80
N THR A 332 19.74 -26.36 14.80
CA THR A 332 18.92 -27.61 14.70
C THR A 332 17.39 -27.49 14.84
N ALA A 333 16.52 -28.16 14.04
CA ALA A 333 16.71 -28.92 12.79
C ALA A 333 15.47 -28.95 11.87
N ALA A 334 15.75 -28.85 10.56
CA ALA A 334 15.15 -29.45 9.36
C ALA A 334 13.76 -30.16 9.35
N THR A 335 12.98 -29.87 8.29
CA THR A 335 12.37 -30.89 7.40
C THR A 335 12.34 -30.33 5.96
N GLN A 336 12.50 -31.20 4.95
CA GLN A 336 12.90 -30.83 3.58
C GLN A 336 11.77 -31.02 2.55
N GLN A 337 11.75 -30.18 1.51
CA GLN A 337 11.52 -30.68 0.14
C GLN A 337 12.21 -29.84 -0.94
N SER A 338 13.33 -30.38 -1.44
CA SER A 338 13.98 -30.23 -2.74
C SER A 338 13.86 -28.90 -3.53
N ALA A 339 14.99 -28.17 -3.59
CA ALA A 339 15.25 -27.09 -4.54
C ALA A 339 16.50 -27.37 -5.39
N VAL A 340 16.52 -26.84 -6.63
CA VAL A 340 17.67 -26.61 -7.53
C VAL A 340 17.20 -25.57 -8.56
N THR A 341 17.75 -24.38 -8.82
CA THR A 341 18.80 -23.46 -8.28
C THR A 341 18.41 -22.04 -8.79
N ASN A 342 18.94 -20.87 -8.39
CA ASN A 342 20.20 -20.43 -7.78
C ASN A 342 19.98 -19.02 -7.14
N GLY A 343 20.67 -18.69 -6.03
CA GLY A 343 21.05 -17.31 -5.67
C GLY A 343 20.04 -16.36 -4.97
N SER A 344 20.35 -16.01 -3.70
CA SER A 344 19.92 -14.78 -2.96
C SER A 344 18.44 -14.34 -3.07
N GLY A 345 17.57 -14.88 -2.20
CA GLY A 345 16.12 -14.66 -2.24
C GLY A 345 15.51 -13.59 -1.31
N SER A 346 16.30 -12.69 -0.68
CA SER A 346 15.79 -11.71 0.32
C SER A 346 15.40 -10.32 -0.22
N ASP A 347 15.81 -9.98 -1.45
CA ASP A 347 15.73 -8.60 -1.96
C ASP A 347 15.01 -8.46 -3.31
N LEU A 348 14.25 -9.47 -3.73
CA LEU A 348 13.47 -9.44 -4.97
C LEU A 348 12.00 -9.07 -4.71
N PRO A 349 11.33 -8.34 -5.63
CA PRO A 349 9.93 -7.96 -5.45
C PRO A 349 8.98 -9.16 -5.54
N PRO A 350 7.82 -9.12 -4.85
CA PRO A 350 6.77 -10.13 -5.02
C PRO A 350 6.39 -10.29 -6.49
N GLY A 351 6.21 -11.54 -6.94
CA GLY A 351 5.87 -11.85 -8.33
C GLY A 351 7.02 -11.74 -9.33
N PHE A 352 8.28 -11.56 -8.89
CA PHE A 352 9.46 -11.52 -9.76
C PHE A 352 9.58 -12.75 -10.66
N LEU A 353 9.88 -12.51 -11.94
CA LEU A 353 10.03 -13.53 -12.98
C LEU A 353 11.47 -13.61 -13.51
N TYR A 354 12.03 -12.48 -13.96
CA TYR A 354 13.37 -12.39 -14.54
C TYR A 354 13.84 -10.93 -14.64
N LYS A 355 15.13 -10.71 -14.95
CA LYS A 355 15.68 -9.38 -15.23
C LYS A 355 15.72 -9.10 -16.73
N VAL A 356 15.49 -7.85 -17.11
CA VAL A 356 15.78 -7.34 -18.45
C VAL A 356 16.61 -6.06 -18.37
N LYS A 357 17.35 -5.77 -19.43
CA LYS A 357 18.09 -4.52 -19.61
C LYS A 357 17.51 -3.76 -20.79
N ALA A 358 17.24 -2.47 -20.61
CA ALA A 358 16.74 -1.60 -21.67
C ALA A 358 17.80 -1.44 -22.77
N THR A 359 17.42 -1.77 -24.01
CA THR A 359 18.25 -1.63 -25.21
C THR A 359 17.97 -0.33 -25.97
N HIS A 360 16.83 0.31 -25.67
CA HIS A 360 16.36 1.56 -26.27
C HIS A 360 15.80 2.48 -25.19
N ASP A 361 15.84 3.80 -25.42
CA ASP A 361 15.15 4.78 -24.59
C ASP A 361 13.63 4.67 -24.81
N TYR A 362 12.84 4.68 -23.74
CA TYR A 362 11.38 4.67 -23.78
C TYR A 362 10.83 5.81 -22.91
N ALA A 363 10.14 6.78 -23.51
CA ALA A 363 9.46 7.85 -22.79
C ALA A 363 8.03 7.41 -22.42
N ALA A 364 7.69 7.46 -21.13
CA ALA A 364 6.33 7.16 -20.67
C ALA A 364 5.32 8.18 -21.23
N THR A 365 4.16 7.67 -21.67
CA THR A 365 3.09 8.44 -22.33
C THR A 365 1.83 8.60 -21.48
N ASP A 366 1.68 7.77 -20.45
CA ASP A 366 0.66 7.85 -19.40
C ASP A 366 1.26 7.50 -18.01
N GLY A 367 0.41 7.42 -16.99
CA GLY A 367 0.83 7.33 -15.58
C GLY A 367 1.09 5.92 -15.06
N ASP A 368 0.73 4.89 -15.83
CA ASP A 368 0.98 3.48 -15.56
C ASP A 368 2.22 2.93 -16.31
N GLU A 369 2.92 3.77 -17.08
CA GLU A 369 4.11 3.40 -17.85
C GLU A 369 5.43 3.63 -17.13
N LEU A 370 6.37 2.71 -17.32
CA LEU A 370 7.74 2.81 -16.79
C LEU A 370 8.67 3.43 -17.85
N GLU A 371 9.07 4.69 -17.65
CA GLU A 371 10.10 5.35 -18.49
C GLU A 371 11.43 4.59 -18.40
N LEU A 372 12.09 4.31 -19.52
CA LEU A 372 13.37 3.59 -19.59
C LEU A 372 14.48 4.42 -20.26
N LYS A 373 15.70 4.30 -19.77
CA LYS A 373 16.93 4.74 -20.44
C LYS A 373 17.77 3.55 -20.88
N ILE A 374 18.48 3.67 -22.01
CA ILE A 374 19.42 2.66 -22.47
C ILE A 374 20.38 2.28 -21.34
N GLY A 375 20.40 0.99 -21.00
CA GLY A 375 21.22 0.44 -19.93
C GLY A 375 20.51 0.23 -18.59
N ASP A 376 19.31 0.78 -18.38
CA ASP A 376 18.50 0.53 -17.17
C ASP A 376 18.23 -0.96 -17.01
N VAL A 377 18.37 -1.48 -15.78
CA VAL A 377 17.97 -2.85 -15.43
C VAL A 377 16.59 -2.82 -14.78
N VAL A 378 15.70 -3.68 -15.26
CA VAL A 378 14.31 -3.78 -14.84
C VAL A 378 14.04 -5.19 -14.32
N LEU A 379 13.44 -5.26 -13.12
CA LEU A 379 12.94 -6.48 -12.51
C LEU A 379 11.53 -6.73 -13.05
N VAL A 380 11.37 -7.73 -13.91
CA VAL A 380 10.08 -8.10 -14.50
C VAL A 380 9.28 -8.90 -13.48
N VAL A 381 8.02 -8.54 -13.31
CA VAL A 381 7.07 -9.22 -12.42
C VAL A 381 5.85 -9.71 -13.20
N ALA A 382 5.15 -10.69 -12.65
CA ALA A 382 3.82 -11.07 -13.14
C ALA A 382 2.83 -9.91 -12.99
N PHE A 383 1.84 -9.85 -13.88
CA PHE A 383 0.66 -9.02 -13.68
C PHE A 383 -0.20 -9.61 -12.55
N ASP A 384 -0.83 -8.75 -11.75
CA ASP A 384 -1.72 -9.19 -10.66
C ASP A 384 -2.96 -9.91 -11.22
N ASN A 385 -3.37 -9.53 -12.43
CA ASN A 385 -4.39 -10.18 -13.24
C ASN A 385 -3.84 -10.46 -14.66
N PRO A 386 -3.79 -11.71 -15.14
CA PRO A 386 -3.25 -12.03 -16.46
C PRO A 386 -4.07 -11.43 -17.63
N ASP A 387 -5.34 -11.10 -17.41
CA ASP A 387 -6.18 -10.44 -18.44
C ASP A 387 -5.85 -8.95 -18.63
N GLU A 388 -5.00 -8.36 -17.76
CA GLU A 388 -4.45 -7.01 -17.91
C GLU A 388 -3.14 -6.97 -18.70
N GLN A 389 -2.53 -8.13 -18.98
CA GLN A 389 -1.28 -8.17 -19.74
C GLN A 389 -1.53 -7.95 -21.23
N ASP A 390 -1.31 -6.72 -21.70
CA ASP A 390 -1.28 -6.39 -23.12
C ASP A 390 -0.16 -7.18 -23.84
N ASP A 391 -0.50 -7.83 -24.96
CA ASP A 391 0.41 -8.63 -25.80
C ASP A 391 1.72 -7.88 -26.12
N GLY A 392 2.85 -8.39 -25.64
CA GLY A 392 4.20 -7.83 -25.82
C GLY A 392 4.55 -6.64 -24.91
N TRP A 393 3.78 -6.44 -23.84
CA TRP A 393 4.13 -5.56 -22.72
C TRP A 393 4.52 -6.38 -21.49
N LEU A 394 5.47 -5.84 -20.73
CA LEU A 394 5.95 -6.38 -19.47
C LEU A 394 5.64 -5.39 -18.34
N LEU A 395 5.36 -5.92 -17.15
CA LEU A 395 5.23 -5.14 -15.92
C LEU A 395 6.53 -5.28 -15.11
N GLY A 396 7.01 -4.19 -14.51
CA GLY A 396 8.24 -4.28 -13.72
C GLY A 396 8.64 -3.01 -13.00
N PHE A 397 9.79 -3.10 -12.33
CA PHE A 397 10.40 -2.04 -11.53
C PHE A 397 11.83 -1.80 -12.01
N LYS A 398 12.30 -0.54 -12.05
CA LYS A 398 13.75 -0.31 -12.15
C LYS A 398 14.44 -0.89 -10.93
N GLU A 399 15.46 -1.72 -11.14
CA GLU A 399 16.22 -2.36 -10.06
C GLU A 399 16.77 -1.33 -9.07
N ILE A 400 17.31 -0.21 -9.59
CA ILE A 400 17.80 0.92 -8.78
C ILE A 400 16.74 1.54 -7.85
N HIS A 401 15.47 1.62 -8.30
CA HIS A 401 14.38 2.18 -7.48
C HIS A 401 13.90 1.17 -6.45
N TRP A 402 13.81 -0.11 -6.84
CA TRP A 402 13.44 -1.19 -5.94
C TRP A 402 14.45 -1.32 -4.78
N MET A 403 15.74 -1.34 -5.08
CA MET A 403 16.80 -1.48 -4.07
C MET A 403 16.86 -0.28 -3.10
N GLN A 404 16.50 0.93 -3.54
CA GLN A 404 16.49 2.11 -2.67
C GLN A 404 15.21 2.26 -1.82
N LYS A 405 14.04 1.98 -2.38
CA LYS A 405 12.75 2.35 -1.76
C LYS A 405 11.88 1.17 -1.35
N LYS A 406 12.10 -0.01 -1.92
CA LYS A 406 11.23 -1.21 -1.80
C LYS A 406 9.72 -0.89 -1.98
N ASP A 407 9.41 0.10 -2.82
CA ASP A 407 8.05 0.60 -3.06
C ASP A 407 7.40 -0.15 -4.23
N ILE A 408 6.34 -0.91 -3.91
CA ILE A 408 5.55 -1.71 -4.84
C ILE A 408 4.70 -0.81 -5.77
N SER A 409 4.44 0.44 -5.38
CA SER A 409 3.67 1.42 -6.16
C SER A 409 4.43 1.97 -7.37
N ALA A 410 5.75 1.74 -7.44
CA ALA A 410 6.63 2.21 -8.51
C ALA A 410 6.69 1.26 -9.72
N LYS A 411 5.83 0.24 -9.80
CA LYS A 411 5.70 -0.62 -10.99
C LYS A 411 5.04 0.13 -12.12
N GLY A 412 5.50 -0.11 -13.34
CA GLY A 412 4.87 0.37 -14.55
C GLY A 412 5.05 -0.60 -15.71
N VAL A 413 4.20 -0.48 -16.72
CA VAL A 413 4.29 -1.28 -17.95
C VAL A 413 5.32 -0.69 -18.92
N PHE A 414 6.03 -1.54 -19.65
CA PHE A 414 6.99 -1.14 -20.67
C PHE A 414 7.03 -2.15 -21.85
N PRO A 415 7.53 -1.74 -23.04
CA PRO A 415 7.53 -2.62 -24.21
C PRO A 415 8.60 -3.72 -24.09
N GLU A 416 8.23 -4.98 -24.30
CA GLU A 416 9.18 -6.11 -24.25
C GLU A 416 10.34 -5.90 -25.25
N ASN A 417 10.01 -5.46 -26.47
CA ASN A 417 10.95 -5.27 -27.58
C ASN A 417 11.95 -4.11 -27.39
N PHE A 418 11.79 -3.29 -26.34
CA PHE A 418 12.76 -2.26 -25.95
C PHE A 418 13.78 -2.79 -24.93
N THR A 419 13.72 -4.08 -24.60
CA THR A 419 14.54 -4.71 -23.57
C THR A 419 15.12 -6.06 -24.02
N GLN A 420 16.13 -6.54 -23.30
CA GLN A 420 16.74 -7.85 -23.53
C GLN A 420 16.93 -8.56 -22.17
N LYS A 421 16.60 -9.84 -22.09
CA LYS A 421 16.84 -10.66 -20.87
C LYS A 421 18.33 -10.68 -20.51
N VAL A 422 18.62 -10.60 -19.21
CA VAL A 422 19.97 -10.57 -18.62
C VAL A 422 20.26 -11.88 -17.90
#